data_AF-A0A352CNP9-F1
#
_entry.id   AF-A0A352CNP9-F1
#
_cell.length_a   1.000
_cell.length_b   1.000
_cell.length_c   1.000
_cell.angle_alpha   90.00
_cell.angle_beta   90.00
_cell.angle_gamma   90.00
#
_symmetry.space_group_name_H-M   'P 1'
#
loop_
_entity.id
_entity.type
_entity.pdbx_description
1 polymer ?
#
loop_
_entity_poly.entity_id
_entity_poly.type
_entity_poly.pdbx_seq_one_letter_code
_entity_poly.pdbx_strand_id
1 'polypeptide(L)'
;MNKYLFIIKTQIIKSMTYEFNVYGNILMQTIIMITSAYFWKALYTGRGTVGGVDADSMLTYIIISSALSVLLITNVERRIEKSVDKGTVATDMMKPVSLFGVFFAEDIGSIIALIFQNMIPILLIGSVMIKLPVMADIRDLPLFLVSVVLSFLINWLIAALFGMIAFTAVNISALIQVKKHLLRLLSGSIIPVWFFPDSVARVLSA
;
A
#
# COMPACT_ATOMS: atom_id res chain seq x y z
N MET A 1 -27.30 9.28 9.75
CA MET A 1 -26.10 8.45 9.44
C MET A 1 -24.87 9.33 9.55
N ASN A 2 -23.80 8.91 10.23
CA ASN A 2 -22.60 9.74 10.40
C ASN A 2 -22.03 10.12 9.01
N LYS A 3 -21.80 11.42 8.76
CA LYS A 3 -21.42 11.99 7.46
C LYS A 3 -20.23 11.28 6.80
N TYR A 4 -19.24 10.88 7.57
CA TYR A 4 -18.04 10.19 7.07
C TYR A 4 -18.32 8.72 6.66
N LEU A 5 -19.23 8.03 7.37
CA LEU A 5 -19.63 6.67 6.99
C LEU A 5 -20.35 6.64 5.64
N PHE A 6 -21.14 7.67 5.33
CA PHE A 6 -21.77 7.79 4.02
C PHE A 6 -20.70 7.94 2.91
N ILE A 7 -19.69 8.78 3.13
CA ILE A 7 -18.58 8.97 2.18
C ILE A 7 -17.82 7.66 1.96
N ILE A 8 -17.48 6.95 3.03
CA ILE A 8 -16.82 5.63 2.95
C ILE A 8 -17.65 4.68 2.09
N LYS A 9 -18.96 4.56 2.37
CA LYS A 9 -19.87 3.69 1.62
C LYS A 9 -19.92 4.05 0.14
N THR A 10 -20.07 5.33 -0.18
CA THR A 10 -20.11 5.81 -1.57
C THR A 10 -18.81 5.48 -2.30
N GLN A 11 -17.67 5.64 -1.63
CA GLN A 11 -16.38 5.35 -2.22
C GLN A 11 -16.15 3.86 -2.45
N ILE A 12 -16.64 2.98 -1.57
CA ILE A 12 -16.63 1.53 -1.79
C ILE A 12 -17.42 1.18 -3.04
N ILE A 13 -18.66 1.67 -3.15
CA ILE A 13 -19.54 1.41 -4.31
C ILE A 13 -18.86 1.89 -5.61
N LYS A 14 -18.29 3.10 -5.60
CA LYS A 14 -17.56 3.65 -6.74
C LYS A 14 -16.36 2.78 -7.14
N SER A 15 -15.63 2.26 -6.16
CA SER A 15 -14.46 1.40 -6.40
C SER A 15 -14.86 0.02 -6.95
N MET A 16 -16.07 -0.46 -6.64
CA MET A 16 -16.61 -1.72 -7.16
C MET A 16 -17.25 -1.61 -8.54
N THR A 17 -17.52 -0.40 -9.03
CA THR A 17 -18.20 -0.19 -10.32
C THR A 17 -17.32 -0.54 -11.53
N TYR A 18 -15.99 -0.44 -11.41
CA TYR A 18 -15.05 -0.65 -12.52
C TYR A 18 -14.39 -2.04 -12.47
N GLU A 19 -15.18 -3.09 -12.74
CA GLU A 19 -14.76 -4.48 -12.59
C GLU A 19 -13.54 -4.86 -13.44
N PHE A 20 -13.44 -4.37 -14.68
CA PHE A 20 -12.29 -4.67 -15.56
C PHE A 20 -10.95 -4.19 -14.97
N ASN A 21 -10.97 -3.04 -14.28
CA ASN A 21 -9.78 -2.52 -13.61
C ASN A 21 -9.39 -3.42 -12.43
N VAL A 22 -10.37 -4.02 -11.73
CA VAL A 22 -10.10 -4.96 -10.64
C VAL A 22 -9.37 -6.19 -11.17
N TYR A 23 -9.91 -6.85 -12.20
CA TYR A 23 -9.29 -8.04 -12.78
C TYR A 23 -7.88 -7.77 -13.32
N GLY A 24 -7.68 -6.63 -14.00
CA GLY A 24 -6.37 -6.21 -14.49
C GLY A 24 -5.35 -6.02 -13.37
N ASN A 25 -5.76 -5.39 -12.26
CA ASN A 25 -4.88 -5.20 -11.09
C ASN A 25 -4.53 -6.52 -10.41
N ILE A 26 -5.51 -7.42 -10.21
CA ILE A 26 -5.25 -8.75 -9.63
C ILE A 26 -4.24 -9.51 -10.49
N LEU A 27 -4.45 -9.53 -11.81
CA LEU A 27 -3.57 -10.23 -12.74
C LEU A 27 -2.15 -9.66 -12.71
N MET A 28 -2.01 -8.33 -12.79
CA MET A 28 -0.70 -7.67 -12.77
C MET A 28 0.05 -7.94 -11.45
N GLN A 29 -0.63 -7.80 -10.31
CA GLN A 29 -0.03 -8.04 -9.00
C GLN A 29 0.35 -9.51 -8.79
N THR A 30 -0.46 -10.42 -9.31
CA THR A 30 -0.17 -11.87 -9.29
C THR A 30 1.09 -12.19 -10.09
N ILE A 31 1.22 -11.64 -11.30
CA ILE A 31 2.42 -11.82 -12.12
C ILE A 31 3.66 -11.30 -11.40
N ILE A 32 3.59 -10.11 -10.81
CA ILE A 32 4.72 -9.51 -10.06
C ILE A 32 5.12 -10.39 -8.87
N MET A 33 4.14 -10.87 -8.10
CA MET A 33 4.37 -11.72 -6.92
C MET A 33 5.00 -13.06 -7.32
N ILE A 34 4.43 -13.76 -8.31
CA ILE A 34 4.94 -15.05 -8.79
C ILE A 34 6.35 -14.88 -9.36
N THR A 35 6.56 -13.88 -10.21
CA THR A 35 7.88 -13.61 -10.79
C THR A 35 8.93 -13.37 -9.70
N SER A 36 8.58 -12.56 -8.70
CA SER A 36 9.46 -12.32 -7.54
C SER A 36 9.75 -13.62 -6.77
N ALA A 37 8.73 -14.43 -6.50
CA ALA A 37 8.90 -15.69 -5.78
C ALA A 37 9.83 -16.67 -6.50
N TYR A 38 9.66 -16.85 -7.81
CA TYR A 38 10.52 -17.73 -8.61
C TYR A 38 11.93 -17.16 -8.81
N PHE A 39 12.07 -15.83 -8.94
CA PHE A 39 13.37 -15.17 -8.95
C PHE A 39 14.16 -15.49 -7.68
N TRP A 40 13.54 -15.31 -6.51
CA TRP A 40 14.19 -15.61 -5.24
C TRP A 40 14.43 -17.11 -5.07
N LYS A 41 13.49 -17.98 -5.43
CA LYS A 41 13.69 -19.44 -5.40
C LYS A 41 14.91 -19.87 -6.23
N ALA A 42 15.11 -19.28 -7.41
CA ALA A 42 16.29 -19.53 -8.23
C ALA A 42 17.59 -19.10 -7.55
N LEU A 43 17.61 -17.92 -6.89
CA LEU A 43 18.78 -17.43 -6.17
C LEU A 43 19.18 -18.28 -4.95
N TYR A 44 18.22 -18.95 -4.32
CA TYR A 44 18.45 -19.86 -3.20
C TYR A 44 18.86 -21.28 -3.65
N THR A 45 18.87 -21.57 -4.96
CA THR A 45 19.25 -22.90 -5.45
C THR A 45 20.73 -23.16 -5.12
N GLY A 46 20.99 -24.21 -4.34
CA GLY A 46 22.35 -24.57 -3.89
C GLY A 46 22.89 -23.74 -2.72
N ARG A 47 22.06 -22.91 -2.07
CA ARG A 47 22.43 -22.13 -0.88
C ARG A 47 21.42 -22.35 0.24
N GLY A 48 21.88 -22.66 1.46
CA GLY A 48 21.00 -22.86 2.61
C GLY A 48 20.34 -21.56 3.08
N THR A 49 21.13 -20.48 3.18
CA THR A 49 20.66 -19.15 3.58
C THR A 49 21.31 -18.08 2.72
N VAL A 50 20.60 -16.96 2.53
CA VAL A 50 21.13 -15.77 1.85
C VAL A 50 20.80 -14.56 2.73
N GLY A 51 21.83 -13.84 3.18
CA GLY A 51 21.64 -12.72 4.11
C GLY A 51 21.09 -13.15 5.48
N GLY A 52 21.36 -14.38 5.92
CA GLY A 52 20.88 -14.94 7.20
C GLY A 52 19.42 -15.42 7.17
N VAL A 53 18.72 -15.27 6.05
CA VAL A 53 17.33 -15.71 5.85
C VAL A 53 17.33 -16.98 5.00
N ASP A 54 16.41 -17.90 5.30
CA ASP A 54 16.19 -19.12 4.53
C ASP A 54 15.17 -18.90 3.40
N ALA A 55 15.15 -19.80 2.42
CA ALA A 55 14.25 -19.68 1.27
C ALA A 55 12.78 -19.60 1.68
N ASP A 56 12.40 -20.33 2.72
CA ASP A 56 11.04 -20.43 3.20
C ASP A 56 10.53 -19.14 3.85
N SER A 57 11.35 -18.48 4.67
CA SER A 57 11.03 -17.15 5.20
C SER A 57 10.98 -16.11 4.08
N MET A 58 11.85 -16.23 3.07
CA MET A 58 11.87 -15.32 1.93
C MET A 58 10.58 -15.38 1.10
N LEU A 59 10.06 -16.58 0.82
CA LEU A 59 8.79 -16.73 0.12
C LEU A 59 7.62 -16.17 0.93
N THR A 60 7.63 -16.39 2.24
CA THR A 60 6.63 -15.84 3.16
C THR A 60 6.65 -14.31 3.15
N TYR A 61 7.84 -13.71 3.18
CA TYR A 61 8.04 -12.26 3.08
C TYR A 61 7.45 -11.68 1.80
N ILE A 62 7.69 -12.31 0.65
CA ILE A 62 7.18 -11.85 -0.65
C ILE A 62 5.64 -11.79 -0.66
N ILE A 63 4.98 -12.84 -0.15
CA ILE A 63 3.51 -12.93 -0.12
C ILE A 63 2.94 -11.84 0.80
N ILE A 64 3.47 -11.73 2.03
CA ILE A 64 2.98 -10.77 3.02
C ILE A 64 3.26 -9.33 2.56
N SER A 65 4.46 -9.04 2.05
CA SER A 65 4.81 -7.72 1.53
C SER A 65 3.92 -7.32 0.34
N SER A 66 3.64 -8.27 -0.56
CA SER A 66 2.74 -8.02 -1.70
C SER A 66 1.32 -7.70 -1.24
N ALA A 67 0.80 -8.43 -0.25
CA ALA A 67 -0.51 -8.18 0.33
C ALA A 67 -0.57 -6.83 1.07
N LEU A 68 0.42 -6.53 1.91
CA LEU A 68 0.49 -5.27 2.67
C LEU A 68 0.70 -4.04 1.78
N SER A 69 1.34 -4.20 0.62
CA SER A 69 1.52 -3.09 -0.34
C SER A 69 0.19 -2.46 -0.77
N VAL A 70 -0.90 -3.23 -0.74
CA VAL A 70 -2.25 -2.76 -1.06
C VAL A 70 -2.75 -1.72 -0.04
N LEU A 71 -2.39 -1.89 1.24
CA LEU A 71 -2.81 -1.00 2.32
C LEU A 71 -2.06 0.33 2.30
N LEU A 72 -0.91 0.39 1.63
CA LEU A 72 -0.11 1.61 1.47
C LEU A 72 -0.56 2.47 0.29
N ILE A 73 -1.60 2.05 -0.44
CA ILE A 73 -2.15 2.83 -1.55
C ILE A 73 -3.02 3.95 -0.99
N THR A 74 -2.57 5.18 -1.16
CA THR A 74 -3.31 6.42 -0.82
C THR A 74 -3.53 7.28 -2.05
N ASN A 75 -4.63 8.03 -2.08
CA ASN A 75 -4.96 8.94 -3.18
C ASN A 75 -5.14 10.40 -2.76
N VAL A 76 -5.05 10.72 -1.46
CA VAL A 76 -5.23 12.10 -0.94
C VAL A 76 -4.41 13.15 -1.70
N GLU A 77 -3.14 12.90 -2.00
CA GLU A 77 -2.28 13.81 -2.78
C GLU A 77 -2.86 14.15 -4.15
N ARG A 78 -3.40 13.15 -4.85
CA ARG A 78 -4.00 13.33 -6.17
C ARG A 78 -5.41 13.91 -6.09
N ARG A 79 -6.13 13.63 -5.01
CA ARG A 79 -7.43 14.25 -4.71
C ARG A 79 -7.28 15.75 -4.47
N ILE A 80 -6.23 16.15 -3.73
CA ILE A 80 -5.87 17.55 -3.48
C ILE A 80 -5.42 18.21 -4.78
N GLU A 81 -4.46 17.63 -5.51
CA GLU A 81 -3.98 18.14 -6.81
C GLU A 81 -5.14 18.50 -7.74
N LYS A 82 -6.06 17.56 -7.97
CA LYS A 82 -7.24 17.77 -8.83
C LYS A 82 -8.21 18.81 -8.26
N SER A 83 -8.31 18.94 -6.94
CA SER A 83 -9.21 19.91 -6.32
C SER A 83 -8.68 21.34 -6.44
N VAL A 84 -7.36 21.50 -6.37
CA VAL A 84 -6.69 22.79 -6.57
C VAL A 84 -6.76 23.19 -8.04
N ASP A 85 -6.39 22.27 -8.95
CA ASP A 85 -6.42 22.50 -10.41
C ASP A 85 -7.81 22.90 -10.91
N LYS A 86 -8.87 22.26 -10.38
CA LYS A 86 -10.26 22.58 -10.75
C LYS A 86 -10.91 23.71 -9.96
N GLY A 87 -10.22 24.27 -8.95
CA GLY A 87 -10.78 25.24 -8.02
C GLY A 87 -11.89 24.71 -7.09
N THR A 88 -12.20 23.41 -7.14
CA THR A 88 -13.25 22.79 -6.31
C THR A 88 -12.89 22.77 -4.82
N VAL A 89 -11.61 22.94 -4.49
CA VAL A 89 -11.15 23.04 -3.10
C VAL A 89 -11.88 24.15 -2.33
N ALA A 90 -12.14 25.30 -2.96
CA ALA A 90 -12.88 26.40 -2.32
C ALA A 90 -14.31 25.97 -1.95
N THR A 91 -14.99 25.29 -2.87
CA THR A 91 -16.35 24.77 -2.62
C THR A 91 -16.37 23.66 -1.59
N ASP A 92 -15.32 22.84 -1.52
CA ASP A 92 -15.20 21.79 -0.50
C ASP A 92 -14.97 22.40 0.90
N MET A 93 -14.22 23.49 1.00
CA MET A 93 -14.00 24.23 2.26
C MET A 93 -15.25 24.97 2.77
N MET A 94 -16.18 25.33 1.89
CA MET A 94 -17.46 25.95 2.29
C MET A 94 -18.42 24.96 2.96
N LYS A 95 -18.20 23.64 2.82
CA LYS A 95 -19.06 22.63 3.42
C LYS A 95 -18.79 22.54 4.93
N PRO A 96 -19.80 22.30 5.78
CA PRO A 96 -19.64 22.19 7.25
C PRO A 96 -19.04 20.83 7.69
N VAL A 97 -17.95 20.42 7.05
CA VAL A 97 -17.25 19.16 7.26
C VAL A 97 -15.75 19.40 7.18
N SER A 98 -14.95 18.62 7.92
CA SER A 98 -13.50 18.71 7.80
C SER A 98 -13.06 18.26 6.40
N LEU A 99 -12.34 19.12 5.68
CA LEU A 99 -11.81 18.82 4.35
C LEU A 99 -10.95 17.54 4.37
N PHE A 100 -9.98 17.50 5.28
CA PHE A 100 -9.12 16.33 5.45
C PHE A 100 -9.89 15.12 5.99
N GLY A 101 -10.93 15.33 6.80
CA GLY A 101 -11.82 14.26 7.23
C GLY A 101 -12.56 13.60 6.07
N VAL A 102 -12.97 14.38 5.05
CA VAL A 102 -13.56 13.86 3.81
C VAL A 102 -12.52 13.06 3.03
N PHE A 103 -11.33 13.61 2.79
CA PHE A 103 -10.28 12.91 2.05
C PHE A 103 -9.84 11.61 2.73
N PHE A 104 -9.74 11.63 4.06
CA PHE A 104 -9.43 10.43 4.84
C PHE A 104 -10.52 9.38 4.74
N ALA A 105 -11.80 9.79 4.82
CA ALA A 105 -12.93 8.88 4.65
C ALA A 105 -13.00 8.29 3.22
N GLU A 106 -12.66 9.07 2.19
CA GLU A 106 -12.49 8.57 0.83
C GLU A 106 -11.38 7.51 0.76
N ASP A 107 -10.17 7.79 1.26
CA ASP A 107 -9.08 6.81 1.23
C ASP A 107 -9.39 5.53 2.04
N ILE A 108 -10.08 5.64 3.19
CA ILE A 108 -10.57 4.47 3.93
C ILE A 108 -11.51 3.62 3.06
N GLY A 109 -12.50 4.24 2.42
CA GLY A 109 -13.43 3.52 1.56
C GLY A 109 -12.74 2.83 0.38
N SER A 110 -11.75 3.48 -0.20
CA SER A 110 -10.92 2.88 -1.25
C SER A 110 -10.09 1.69 -0.73
N ILE A 111 -9.49 1.79 0.44
CA ILE A 111 -8.69 0.70 1.01
C ILE A 111 -9.55 -0.49 1.37
N ILE A 112 -10.72 -0.27 1.97
CA ILE A 112 -11.67 -1.35 2.25
C ILE A 112 -11.99 -2.10 0.95
N ALA A 113 -12.31 -1.40 -0.14
CA ALA A 113 -12.54 -2.04 -1.42
C ALA A 113 -11.31 -2.81 -1.94
N LEU A 114 -10.12 -2.21 -1.83
CA LEU A 114 -8.86 -2.83 -2.27
C LEU A 114 -8.47 -4.07 -1.44
N ILE A 115 -8.85 -4.15 -0.16
CA ILE A 115 -8.63 -5.36 0.65
C ILE A 115 -9.36 -6.54 0.02
N PHE A 116 -10.65 -6.37 -0.31
CA PHE A 116 -11.44 -7.44 -0.92
C PHE A 116 -11.03 -7.71 -2.37
N GLN A 117 -10.73 -6.66 -3.13
CA GLN A 117 -10.41 -6.76 -4.56
C GLN A 117 -9.00 -7.30 -4.82
N ASN A 118 -8.01 -6.92 -4.01
CA ASN A 118 -6.60 -7.22 -4.30
C ASN A 118 -5.94 -8.01 -3.18
N MET A 119 -6.03 -7.55 -1.92
CA MET A 119 -5.27 -8.17 -0.82
C MET A 119 -5.69 -9.62 -0.58
N ILE A 120 -6.99 -9.91 -0.53
CA ILE A 120 -7.51 -11.28 -0.35
C ILE A 120 -7.11 -12.18 -1.53
N PRO A 121 -7.36 -11.82 -2.81
CA PRO A 121 -6.90 -12.63 -3.93
C PRO A 121 -5.39 -12.87 -3.97
N ILE A 122 -4.57 -11.85 -3.66
CA ILE A 122 -3.10 -11.98 -3.60
C ILE A 122 -2.70 -13.02 -2.55
N LEU A 123 -3.29 -12.94 -1.35
CA LEU A 123 -3.02 -13.92 -0.28
C LEU A 123 -3.46 -15.33 -0.67
N LEU A 124 -4.65 -15.48 -1.26
CA LEU A 124 -5.17 -16.78 -1.70
C LEU A 124 -4.28 -17.41 -2.79
N ILE A 125 -3.97 -16.63 -3.84
CA ILE A 125 -3.14 -17.10 -4.95
C ILE A 125 -1.72 -17.39 -4.47
N GLY A 126 -1.14 -16.54 -3.63
CA GLY A 126 0.19 -16.76 -3.05
C GLY A 126 0.23 -18.02 -2.18
N SER A 127 -0.82 -18.25 -1.39
CA SER A 127 -0.94 -19.44 -0.54
C SER A 127 -1.00 -20.73 -1.35
N VAL A 128 -1.71 -20.72 -2.48
CA VAL A 128 -1.90 -21.89 -3.35
C VAL A 128 -0.71 -22.13 -4.27
N MET A 129 -0.16 -21.08 -4.89
CA MET A 129 0.86 -21.20 -5.93
C MET A 129 2.30 -21.15 -5.42
N ILE A 130 2.53 -20.55 -4.25
CA ILE A 130 3.87 -20.34 -3.69
C ILE A 130 4.00 -21.12 -2.38
N LYS A 131 3.32 -20.66 -1.33
CA LYS A 131 3.37 -21.25 0.01
C LYS A 131 2.31 -20.62 0.91
N LEU A 132 1.68 -21.41 1.78
CA LEU A 132 0.83 -20.87 2.84
C LEU A 132 1.69 -20.13 3.89
N PRO A 133 1.55 -18.80 4.05
CA PRO A 133 2.25 -18.07 5.10
C PRO A 133 1.70 -18.50 6.47
N VAL A 134 2.59 -18.94 7.36
CA VAL A 134 2.26 -19.34 8.72
C VAL A 134 2.63 -18.22 9.68
N MET A 135 1.69 -17.80 10.53
CA MET A 135 1.98 -16.85 11.61
C MET A 135 2.83 -17.54 12.68
N ALA A 136 3.85 -16.84 13.18
CA ALA A 136 4.73 -17.36 14.23
C ALA A 136 3.97 -17.59 15.55
N ASP A 137 3.19 -16.59 16.00
CA ASP A 137 2.31 -16.69 17.16
C ASP A 137 1.05 -15.82 16.94
N ILE A 138 -0.12 -16.35 17.31
CA ILE A 138 -1.38 -15.61 17.27
C ILE A 138 -1.40 -14.44 18.25
N ARG A 139 -0.57 -14.50 19.31
CA ARG A 139 -0.42 -13.44 20.32
C ARG A 139 0.14 -12.15 19.74
N ASP A 140 0.88 -12.21 18.65
CA ASP A 140 1.48 -11.04 17.99
C ASP A 140 0.50 -10.34 17.02
N LEU A 141 -0.63 -10.99 16.71
CA LEU A 141 -1.63 -10.46 15.77
C LEU A 141 -2.13 -9.05 16.16
N PRO A 142 -2.43 -8.73 17.44
CA PRO A 142 -2.85 -7.38 17.82
C PRO A 142 -1.77 -6.33 17.54
N LEU A 143 -0.50 -6.61 17.85
CA LEU A 143 0.61 -5.70 17.59
C LEU A 143 0.86 -5.51 16.09
N PHE A 144 0.72 -6.58 15.32
CA PHE A 144 0.77 -6.52 13.86
C PHE A 144 -0.34 -5.62 13.30
N LEU A 145 -1.59 -5.78 13.74
CA LEU A 145 -2.71 -4.95 13.30
C LEU A 145 -2.52 -3.48 13.65
N VAL A 146 -2.04 -3.17 14.86
CA VAL A 146 -1.71 -1.80 15.27
C VAL A 146 -0.62 -1.21 14.38
N SER A 147 0.43 -1.99 14.08
CA SER A 147 1.53 -1.57 13.20
C SER A 147 1.05 -1.27 11.78
N VAL A 148 0.15 -2.09 11.25
CA VAL A 148 -0.46 -1.88 9.93
C VAL A 148 -1.28 -0.59 9.90
N VAL A 149 -2.10 -0.33 10.94
CA VAL A 149 -2.89 0.91 11.04
C VAL A 149 -1.98 2.13 11.12
N LEU A 150 -0.94 2.08 11.95
CA LEU A 150 0.03 3.18 12.07
C LEU A 150 0.79 3.41 10.77
N SER A 151 1.22 2.34 10.09
CA SER A 151 1.88 2.41 8.78
C SER A 151 1.00 3.12 7.75
N PHE A 152 -0.28 2.76 7.70
CA PHE A 152 -1.25 3.44 6.83
C PHE A 152 -1.40 4.93 7.19
N LEU A 153 -1.58 5.25 8.48
CA LEU A 153 -1.74 6.63 8.95
C LEU A 153 -0.53 7.51 8.62
N ILE A 154 0.69 7.00 8.87
CA ILE A 154 1.94 7.71 8.54
C ILE A 154 2.02 7.97 7.03
N ASN A 155 1.78 6.94 6.22
CA ASN A 155 1.80 7.09 4.77
C ASN A 155 0.73 8.08 4.27
N TRP A 156 -0.46 8.07 4.88
CA TRP A 156 -1.54 9.01 4.55
C TRP A 156 -1.17 10.45 4.92
N LEU A 157 -0.57 10.67 6.09
CA LEU A 157 -0.11 12.00 6.52
C LEU A 157 1.00 12.52 5.59
N ILE A 158 1.98 11.68 5.24
CA ILE A 158 3.02 12.04 4.26
C ILE A 158 2.39 12.38 2.91
N ALA A 159 1.44 11.58 2.44
CA ALA A 159 0.71 11.85 1.19
C ALA A 159 -0.05 13.19 1.25
N ALA A 160 -0.74 13.48 2.35
CA ALA A 160 -1.45 14.74 2.54
C ALA A 160 -0.49 15.94 2.53
N LEU A 161 0.67 15.84 3.19
CA LEU A 161 1.71 16.87 3.18
C LEU A 161 2.24 17.13 1.76
N PHE A 162 2.51 16.07 0.99
CA PHE A 162 2.92 16.20 -0.41
C PHE A 162 1.80 16.82 -1.26
N GLY A 163 0.54 16.47 -1.00
CA GLY A 163 -0.62 17.07 -1.65
C GLY A 163 -0.71 18.59 -1.45
N MET A 164 -0.32 19.09 -0.28
CA MET A 164 -0.33 20.54 0.00
C MET A 164 0.61 21.35 -0.89
N ILE A 165 1.64 20.72 -1.49
CA ILE A 165 2.54 21.37 -2.45
C ILE A 165 1.77 21.82 -3.71
N ALA A 166 0.65 21.19 -4.03
CA ALA A 166 -0.21 21.56 -5.18
C ALA A 166 -0.74 22.99 -5.11
N PHE A 167 -0.82 23.60 -3.92
CA PHE A 167 -1.26 24.99 -3.78
C PHE A 167 -0.24 26.01 -4.32
N THR A 168 1.02 25.61 -4.46
CA THR A 168 2.11 26.49 -4.92
C THR A 168 2.71 26.03 -6.25
N ALA A 169 2.83 24.73 -6.46
CA ALA A 169 3.39 24.16 -7.69
C ALA A 169 2.32 23.94 -8.76
N VAL A 170 2.67 24.23 -10.02
CA VAL A 170 1.78 24.04 -11.18
C VAL A 170 1.43 22.56 -11.41
N ASN A 171 2.36 21.65 -11.11
CA ASN A 171 2.16 20.21 -11.29
C ASN A 171 2.98 19.43 -10.26
N ILE A 172 2.32 18.56 -9.48
CA ILE A 172 2.98 17.71 -8.47
C ILE A 172 3.00 16.22 -8.85
N SER A 173 2.51 15.85 -10.04
CA SER A 173 2.42 14.46 -10.47
C SER A 173 3.78 13.76 -10.47
N ALA A 174 4.84 14.42 -10.96
CA ALA A 174 6.20 13.84 -10.93
C ALA A 174 6.69 13.61 -9.48
N LEU A 175 6.42 14.56 -8.58
CA LEU A 175 6.79 14.47 -7.18
C LEU A 175 6.06 13.33 -6.46
N ILE A 176 4.76 13.16 -6.74
CA ILE A 176 3.96 12.03 -6.26
C ILE A 176 4.59 10.69 -6.69
N GLN A 177 5.04 10.59 -7.95
CA GLN A 177 5.65 9.35 -8.44
C GLN A 177 7.01 9.08 -7.78
N VAL A 178 7.86 10.11 -7.63
CA VAL A 178 9.14 9.96 -6.91
C VAL A 178 8.90 9.47 -5.49
N LYS A 179 7.94 10.07 -4.76
CA LYS A 179 7.55 9.62 -3.42
C LYS A 179 7.15 8.15 -3.41
N LYS A 180 6.27 7.73 -4.34
CA LYS A 180 5.79 6.35 -4.42
C LYS A 180 6.91 5.35 -4.68
N HIS A 181 7.82 5.65 -5.61
CA HIS A 181 8.96 4.79 -5.90
C HIS A 181 9.94 4.71 -4.73
N LEU A 182 10.22 5.85 -4.08
CA LEU A 182 11.10 5.89 -2.92
C LEU A 182 10.52 5.08 -1.76
N LEU A 183 9.25 5.26 -1.42
CA LEU A 183 8.58 4.49 -0.37
C LEU A 183 8.56 2.99 -0.70
N ARG A 184 8.32 2.62 -1.96
CA ARG A 184 8.30 1.22 -2.40
C ARG A 184 9.68 0.55 -2.31
N LEU A 185 10.74 1.30 -2.58
CA LEU A 185 12.13 0.82 -2.45
C LEU A 185 12.52 0.69 -0.97
N LEU A 186 12.33 1.76 -0.20
CA LEU A 186 12.76 1.84 1.20
C LEU A 186 11.94 0.96 2.15
N SER A 187 10.71 0.57 1.78
CA SER A 187 9.91 -0.38 2.54
C SER A 187 10.40 -1.84 2.46
N GLY A 188 11.38 -2.12 1.61
CA GLY A 188 11.87 -3.47 1.35
C GLY A 188 11.01 -4.27 0.37
N SER A 189 9.92 -3.70 -0.15
CA SER A 189 8.95 -4.46 -0.96
C SER A 189 9.48 -4.96 -2.30
N ILE A 190 10.51 -4.31 -2.86
CA ILE A 190 11.18 -4.73 -4.10
C ILE A 190 12.40 -5.60 -3.76
N ILE A 191 13.25 -5.09 -2.87
CA ILE A 191 14.46 -5.74 -2.39
C ILE A 191 14.39 -5.71 -0.88
N PRO A 192 14.47 -6.86 -0.18
CA PRO A 192 14.40 -6.86 1.27
C PRO A 192 15.49 -6.00 1.92
N VAL A 193 15.15 -5.39 3.06
CA VAL A 193 16.02 -4.43 3.75
C VAL A 193 17.37 -5.04 4.16
N TRP A 194 17.43 -6.34 4.44
CA TRP A 194 18.69 -7.03 4.80
C TRP A 194 19.70 -7.18 3.65
N PHE A 195 19.33 -6.80 2.41
CA PHE A 195 20.25 -6.70 1.29
C PHE A 195 20.82 -5.28 1.09
N PHE A 196 20.34 -4.30 1.85
CA PHE A 196 20.85 -2.93 1.76
C PHE A 196 22.21 -2.81 2.48
N PRO A 197 23.05 -1.83 2.10
CA PRO A 197 24.27 -1.54 2.84
C PRO A 197 23.98 -1.30 4.33
N ASP A 198 24.88 -1.75 5.21
CA ASP A 198 24.67 -1.75 6.67
C ASP A 198 24.22 -0.40 7.24
N SER A 199 24.75 0.71 6.71
CA SER A 199 24.38 2.07 7.13
C SER A 199 22.91 2.39 6.83
N VAL A 200 22.42 1.95 5.68
CA VAL A 200 21.02 2.18 5.25
C VAL A 200 20.09 1.20 5.93
N ALA A 201 20.47 -0.08 5.99
CA ALA A 201 19.68 -1.12 6.63
C ALA A 201 19.39 -0.78 8.10
N ARG A 202 20.39 -0.28 8.85
CA ARG A 202 20.25 0.07 10.27
C ARG A 202 19.25 1.20 10.53
N VAL A 203 19.07 2.12 9.58
CA VAL A 203 18.06 3.19 9.68
C VAL A 203 16.66 2.67 9.33
N LEU A 204 16.57 1.74 8.37
CA LEU A 204 15.30 1.20 7.88
C LEU A 204 14.74 0.08 8.77
N SER A 205 15.60 -0.63 9.52
CA SER A 205 15.21 -1.74 10.40
C SER A 205 15.06 -1.34 11.88
N ALA A 206 15.24 -0.07 12.21
CA ALA A 206 15.10 0.49 13.55
C ALA A 206 13.66 0.92 13.84
#